data_AF-A0A8B6G3V6-F1
#
_entry.id   AF-A0A8B6G3V6-F1
#
_cell.length_a   1.000
_cell.length_b   1.000
_cell.length_c   1.000
_cell.angle_alpha   90.00
_cell.angle_beta   90.00
_cell.angle_gamma   90.00
#
_symmetry.space_group_name_H-M   'P 1'
#
loop_
_entity.id
_entity.type
_entity.pdbx_description
1 polymer ?
#
loop_
_entity_poly.entity_id
_entity_poly.type
_entity_poly.pdbx_seq_one_letter_code
_entity_poly.pdbx_strand_id
1 'polypeptide(L)'
;MYCSEQWEQIGCPGEILDWIEHGVDIRPLFKHFKGRCYDSSLPQHAYFQNSASCKGFEKFLCDTLLERIANGSLTVTGRVGECDPPFLILPITIELSKPCMCHDERYFNLWIKDFPFSLDTLKEVPRLIEKDSFMAPLDDKSGYDLILLNPNSRQYFGIQFAGWYMVLTLFLSASKLVLIFITLLVWFQLAIVTPLVYLLYCT
;
A
#
# COMPACT_ATOMS: atom_id res chain seq x y z
N MET A 1 -25.88 -10.02 12.72
CA MET A 1 -26.50 -9.56 11.47
C MET A 1 -26.04 -8.12 11.17
N TYR A 2 -24.73 -7.91 11.08
CA TYR A 2 -24.09 -6.60 10.79
C TYR A 2 -23.13 -6.66 9.59
N CYS A 3 -22.87 -7.87 9.10
CA CYS A 3 -21.82 -8.10 8.12
C CYS A 3 -22.28 -7.61 6.73
N SER A 4 -23.42 -8.07 6.21
CA SER A 4 -23.91 -7.85 4.82
C SER A 4 -23.84 -6.39 4.34
N GLU A 5 -24.27 -5.43 5.17
CA GLU A 5 -24.30 -4.00 4.80
C GLU A 5 -22.90 -3.35 4.79
N GLN A 6 -21.93 -3.88 5.55
CA GLN A 6 -20.54 -3.43 5.49
C GLN A 6 -19.83 -3.94 4.22
N TRP A 7 -20.21 -5.11 3.69
CA TRP A 7 -19.57 -5.66 2.47
C TRP A 7 -19.80 -4.83 1.22
N GLU A 8 -20.99 -4.25 1.06
CA GLU A 8 -21.28 -3.35 -0.07
C GLU A 8 -20.40 -2.10 -0.04
N GLN A 9 -19.86 -1.72 1.13
CA GLN A 9 -19.00 -0.57 1.33
C GLN A 9 -17.50 -0.89 1.21
N ILE A 10 -17.10 -2.15 1.41
CA ILE A 10 -15.70 -2.61 1.47
C ILE A 10 -15.12 -2.90 0.08
N GLY A 11 -15.96 -3.18 -0.91
CA GLY A 11 -15.59 -3.44 -2.30
C GLY A 11 -16.40 -4.59 -2.90
N CYS A 12 -16.73 -4.51 -4.19
CA CYS A 12 -17.43 -5.61 -4.86
C CYS A 12 -16.46 -6.81 -5.00
N PRO A 13 -16.91 -8.07 -4.77
CA PRO A 13 -16.08 -9.26 -4.93
C PRO A 13 -15.27 -9.30 -6.24
N GLY A 14 -15.83 -8.79 -7.34
CA GLY A 14 -15.15 -8.73 -8.63
C GLY A 14 -13.97 -7.76 -8.69
N GLU A 15 -14.03 -6.64 -7.96
CA GLU A 15 -12.94 -5.66 -7.91
C GLU A 15 -11.72 -6.21 -7.17
N ILE A 16 -11.97 -6.97 -6.10
CA ILE A 16 -10.92 -7.63 -5.32
C ILE A 16 -10.22 -8.73 -6.12
N LEU A 17 -11.00 -9.56 -6.84
CA LEU A 17 -10.45 -10.58 -7.71
C LEU A 17 -9.61 -9.96 -8.84
N ASP A 18 -10.07 -8.85 -9.41
CA ASP A 18 -9.31 -8.10 -10.41
C ASP A 18 -7.98 -7.57 -9.84
N TRP A 19 -7.97 -7.06 -8.61
CA TRP A 19 -6.72 -6.64 -7.95
C TRP A 19 -5.74 -7.78 -7.68
N ILE A 20 -6.25 -8.96 -7.32
CA ILE A 20 -5.40 -10.14 -7.10
C ILE A 20 -4.74 -10.57 -8.42
N GLU A 21 -5.49 -10.55 -9.53
CA GLU A 21 -5.01 -11.02 -10.83
C GLU A 21 -4.14 -9.98 -11.56
N HIS A 22 -4.54 -8.70 -11.54
CA HIS A 22 -3.97 -7.65 -12.36
C HIS A 22 -3.22 -6.56 -11.57
N GLY A 23 -3.23 -6.66 -10.24
CA GLY A 23 -2.73 -5.62 -9.35
C GLY A 23 -3.69 -4.44 -9.23
N VAL A 24 -3.53 -3.67 -8.15
CA VAL A 24 -4.37 -2.52 -7.83
C VAL A 24 -4.08 -1.39 -8.81
N ASP A 25 -5.13 -0.93 -9.51
CA ASP A 25 -5.09 0.31 -10.29
C ASP A 25 -5.55 1.48 -9.41
N ILE A 26 -4.67 2.47 -9.18
CA ILE A 26 -4.97 3.62 -8.32
C ILE A 26 -5.70 4.75 -9.04
N ARG A 27 -5.78 4.71 -10.37
CA ARG A 27 -6.41 5.78 -11.16
C ARG A 27 -7.89 5.99 -10.81
N PRO A 28 -8.72 4.95 -10.59
CA PRO A 28 -10.10 5.09 -10.12
C PRO A 28 -10.24 5.66 -8.69
N LEU A 29 -9.12 5.82 -7.97
CA LEU A 29 -9.09 6.37 -6.61
C LEU A 29 -8.84 7.88 -6.60
N PHE A 30 -8.55 8.47 -7.76
CA PHE A 30 -8.32 9.90 -7.86
C PHE A 30 -9.60 10.71 -7.58
N LYS A 31 -9.43 11.78 -6.81
CA LYS A 31 -10.43 12.81 -6.54
C LYS A 31 -9.88 14.17 -6.94
N HIS A 32 -10.80 15.10 -7.19
CA HIS A 32 -10.47 16.50 -7.37
C HIS A 32 -9.81 17.08 -6.11
N PHE A 33 -8.63 17.65 -6.28
CA PHE A 33 -7.90 18.36 -5.23
C PHE A 33 -7.80 19.84 -5.55
N LYS A 34 -8.31 20.66 -4.63
CA LYS A 34 -8.23 22.12 -4.65
C LYS A 34 -7.48 22.61 -3.41
N GLY A 35 -6.23 22.99 -3.61
CA GLY A 35 -5.36 23.61 -2.61
C GLY A 35 -4.92 25.01 -3.04
N ARG A 36 -3.94 25.57 -2.33
CA ARG A 36 -3.41 26.92 -2.64
C ARG A 36 -2.71 26.98 -4.00
N CYS A 37 -2.01 25.91 -4.37
CA CYS A 37 -1.16 25.85 -5.57
C CYS A 37 -1.69 24.91 -6.65
N TYR A 38 -2.80 24.20 -6.38
CA TYR A 38 -3.32 23.14 -7.24
C TYR A 38 -4.84 23.21 -7.29
N ASP A 39 -5.40 23.06 -8.48
CA ASP A 39 -6.85 22.92 -8.73
C ASP A 39 -6.98 21.93 -9.89
N SER A 40 -7.03 20.63 -9.57
CA SER A 40 -6.95 19.57 -10.59
C SER A 40 -7.53 18.25 -10.10
N SER A 41 -8.09 17.48 -11.05
CA SER A 41 -8.60 16.12 -10.84
C SER A 41 -7.52 15.04 -10.91
N LEU A 42 -6.31 15.39 -11.34
CA LEU A 42 -5.19 14.45 -11.46
C LEU A 42 -3.91 15.02 -10.82
N PRO A 43 -3.06 14.17 -10.22
CA PRO A 43 -1.72 14.55 -9.83
C PRO A 43 -0.96 15.21 -10.99
N GLN A 44 -0.17 16.22 -10.69
CA GLN A 44 0.69 16.86 -11.69
C GLN A 44 2.08 16.21 -11.67
N HIS A 45 2.79 16.22 -12.79
CA HIS A 45 4.19 15.79 -12.83
C HIS A 45 4.99 16.53 -11.76
N ALA A 46 5.73 15.79 -10.94
CA ALA A 46 6.51 16.37 -9.86
C ALA A 46 7.73 15.53 -9.52
N TYR A 47 8.81 16.23 -9.18
CA TYR A 47 10.09 15.65 -8.81
C TYR A 47 10.52 16.18 -7.45
N PHE A 48 10.56 15.30 -6.45
CA PHE A 48 10.94 15.65 -5.09
C PHE A 48 12.33 15.11 -4.75
N GLN A 49 13.10 15.90 -4.02
CA GLN A 49 14.41 15.50 -3.51
C GLN A 49 14.27 14.66 -2.25
N ASN A 50 15.10 13.63 -2.11
CA ASN A 50 15.14 12.80 -0.90
C ASN A 50 15.40 13.66 0.35
N SER A 51 14.81 13.26 1.47
CA SER A 51 14.90 14.00 2.72
C SER A 51 16.33 14.08 3.25
N ALA A 52 16.64 15.15 3.98
CA ALA A 52 17.90 15.28 4.69
C ALA A 52 18.14 14.15 5.72
N SER A 53 17.08 13.49 6.18
CA SER A 53 17.16 12.30 7.05
C SER A 53 17.92 11.13 6.42
N CYS A 54 18.04 11.09 5.09
CA CYS A 54 18.77 10.03 4.38
C CYS A 54 20.30 10.18 4.48
N LYS A 55 20.80 11.36 4.87
CA LYS A 55 22.23 11.61 5.02
C LYS A 55 22.81 10.74 6.13
N GLY A 56 23.91 10.04 5.85
CA GLY A 56 24.53 9.09 6.77
C GLY A 56 23.91 7.69 6.77
N PHE A 57 22.84 7.47 6.00
CA PHE A 57 22.19 6.17 5.81
C PHE A 57 22.33 5.64 4.39
N GLU A 58 23.27 6.16 3.59
CA GLU A 58 23.41 5.85 2.17
C GLU A 58 23.64 4.36 1.93
N LYS A 59 24.46 3.72 2.78
CA LYS A 59 24.70 2.27 2.70
C LYS A 59 23.43 1.48 3.01
N PHE A 60 22.73 1.82 4.09
CA PHE A 60 21.47 1.17 4.47
C PHE A 60 20.42 1.29 3.37
N LEU A 61 20.28 2.49 2.78
CA LEU A 61 19.37 2.74 1.67
C LEU A 61 19.75 1.94 0.43
N CYS A 62 21.04 1.91 0.08
CA CYS A 62 21.55 1.11 -1.03
C CYS A 62 21.22 -0.38 -0.83
N ASP A 63 21.55 -0.94 0.33
CA ASP A 63 21.30 -2.35 0.65
C ASP A 63 19.79 -2.66 0.61
N THR A 64 18.96 -1.78 1.19
CA THR A 64 17.49 -1.92 1.18
C THR A 64 16.91 -1.86 -0.23
N LEU A 65 17.38 -0.94 -1.08
CA LEU A 65 16.92 -0.82 -2.47
C LEU A 65 17.35 -2.03 -3.30
N LEU A 66 18.58 -2.52 -3.11
CA LEU A 66 19.06 -3.74 -3.77
C LEU A 66 18.24 -4.97 -3.37
N GLU A 67 17.93 -5.13 -2.08
CA GLU A 67 17.05 -6.19 -1.60
C GLU A 67 15.65 -6.11 -2.24
N ARG A 68 15.10 -4.89 -2.34
CA ARG A 68 13.79 -4.65 -2.96
C ARG A 68 13.78 -4.88 -4.47
N ILE A 69 14.88 -4.62 -5.15
CA ILE A 69 15.04 -4.99 -6.56
C ILE A 69 15.12 -6.51 -6.69
N ALA A 70 15.91 -7.16 -5.82
CA ALA A 70 16.09 -8.61 -5.86
C ALA A 70 14.80 -9.39 -5.57
N ASN A 71 13.95 -8.88 -4.66
CA ASN A 71 12.66 -9.49 -4.34
C ASN A 71 11.50 -9.06 -5.26
N GLY A 72 11.76 -8.18 -6.23
CA GLY A 72 10.78 -7.73 -7.22
C GLY A 72 9.82 -6.63 -6.75
N SER A 73 9.91 -6.16 -5.50
CA SER A 73 9.11 -5.03 -4.99
C SER A 73 9.45 -3.69 -5.63
N LEU A 74 10.63 -3.58 -6.24
CA LEU A 74 11.10 -2.42 -6.96
C LEU A 74 11.63 -2.81 -8.35
N THR A 75 11.27 -2.04 -9.36
CA THR A 75 11.79 -2.22 -10.73
C THR A 75 12.66 -1.04 -11.13
N VAL A 76 13.87 -1.30 -11.64
CA VAL A 76 14.73 -0.26 -12.23
C VAL A 76 14.19 0.13 -13.59
N THR A 77 13.98 1.42 -13.82
CA THR A 77 13.44 1.96 -15.09
C THR A 77 14.53 2.51 -16.01
N GLY A 78 15.63 3.02 -15.43
CA GLY A 78 16.80 3.44 -16.19
C GLY A 78 17.64 4.46 -15.44
N ARG A 79 18.66 4.98 -16.10
CA ARG A 79 19.62 5.92 -15.52
C ARG A 79 19.14 7.36 -15.68
N VAL A 80 19.34 8.17 -14.65
CA VAL A 80 19.01 9.60 -14.67
C VAL A 80 19.77 10.30 -15.79
N GLY A 81 19.03 10.98 -16.67
CA GLY A 81 19.57 11.68 -17.85
C GLY A 81 19.70 10.79 -19.10
N GLU A 82 19.47 9.48 -18.99
CA GLU A 82 19.50 8.54 -20.13
C GLU A 82 18.11 7.99 -20.47
N CYS A 83 17.13 8.10 -19.56
CA CYS A 83 15.73 7.76 -19.82
C CYS A 83 14.77 8.83 -19.27
N ASP A 84 13.52 8.76 -19.75
CA ASP A 84 12.43 9.57 -19.21
C ASP A 84 12.14 9.16 -17.76
N PRO A 85 11.98 10.12 -16.85
CA PRO A 85 11.64 9.81 -15.48
C PRO A 85 10.18 9.32 -15.36
N PRO A 86 9.86 8.54 -14.32
CA PRO A 86 8.49 8.29 -13.88
C PRO A 86 7.67 9.57 -13.72
N PHE A 87 6.34 9.45 -13.83
CA PHE A 87 5.40 10.57 -13.75
C PHE A 87 5.53 11.35 -12.44
N LEU A 88 5.66 10.64 -11.31
CA LEU A 88 6.04 11.20 -10.03
C LEU A 88 7.35 10.59 -9.55
N ILE A 89 8.28 11.43 -9.11
CA ILE A 89 9.40 11.02 -8.25
C ILE A 89 9.11 11.52 -6.84
N LEU A 90 8.74 10.60 -5.95
CA LEU A 90 8.45 10.88 -4.55
C LEU A 90 9.71 10.67 -3.71
N PRO A 91 9.89 11.43 -2.62
CA PRO A 91 11.12 11.38 -1.87
C PRO A 91 11.15 10.17 -0.92
N ILE A 92 12.34 9.62 -0.71
CA ILE A 92 12.60 8.68 0.38
C ILE A 92 12.88 9.46 1.66
N THR A 93 12.42 8.93 2.79
CA THR A 93 12.80 9.36 4.14
C THR A 93 13.29 8.17 4.97
N ILE A 94 13.98 8.45 6.08
CA ILE A 94 14.42 7.44 7.04
C ILE A 94 13.80 7.76 8.38
N GLU A 95 13.16 6.76 8.99
CA GLU A 95 12.81 6.83 10.40
C GLU A 95 14.05 6.54 11.26
N LEU A 96 14.49 7.52 12.04
CA LEU A 96 15.83 7.52 12.65
C LEU A 96 15.94 6.58 13.86
N SER A 97 14.84 6.38 14.61
CA SER A 97 14.82 5.60 15.86
C SER A 97 15.04 4.10 15.63
N LYS A 98 14.54 3.60 14.50
CA LYS A 98 14.76 2.26 13.98
C LYS A 98 14.82 2.38 12.46
N PRO A 99 16.03 2.40 11.86
CA PRO A 99 16.21 2.70 10.44
C PRO A 99 15.26 1.89 9.58
N CYS A 100 14.29 2.60 9.01
CA CYS A 100 13.30 2.06 8.11
C CYS A 100 13.18 3.04 6.95
N MET A 101 13.28 2.52 5.73
CA MET A 101 13.08 3.30 4.52
C MET A 101 11.59 3.57 4.35
N CYS A 102 11.20 4.84 4.35
CA CYS A 102 9.83 5.25 4.09
C CYS A 102 9.76 5.94 2.73
N HIS A 103 8.67 5.69 2.01
CA HIS A 103 8.34 6.38 0.78
C HIS A 103 7.34 7.49 1.11
N ASP A 104 7.69 8.74 0.83
CA ASP A 104 6.87 9.88 1.22
C ASP A 104 5.83 10.23 0.16
N GLU A 105 4.62 9.71 0.39
CA GLU A 105 3.52 9.82 -0.55
C GLU A 105 2.56 10.98 -0.22
N ARG A 106 2.95 11.89 0.67
CA ARG A 106 2.07 13.00 1.10
C ARG A 106 1.57 13.85 -0.07
N TYR A 107 2.41 14.07 -1.09
CA TYR A 107 2.01 14.76 -2.31
C TYR A 107 0.93 13.99 -3.06
N PHE A 108 1.18 12.71 -3.36
CA PHE A 108 0.24 11.85 -4.07
C PHE A 108 -1.11 11.72 -3.34
N ASN A 109 -1.08 11.60 -2.01
CA ASN A 109 -2.26 11.46 -1.16
C ASN A 109 -3.24 12.65 -1.19
N LEU A 110 -2.84 13.80 -1.75
CA LEU A 110 -3.75 14.94 -1.97
C LEU A 110 -4.88 14.59 -2.94
N TRP A 111 -4.58 13.75 -3.95
CA TRP A 111 -5.54 13.33 -4.97
C TRP A 111 -6.24 12.02 -4.65
N ILE A 112 -5.93 11.34 -3.55
CA ILE A 112 -6.56 10.06 -3.22
C ILE A 112 -7.85 10.27 -2.42
N LYS A 113 -8.94 9.66 -2.90
CA LYS A 113 -10.22 9.66 -2.21
C LYS A 113 -10.07 9.05 -0.82
N ASP A 114 -10.75 9.66 0.15
CA ASP A 114 -10.85 9.06 1.47
C ASP A 114 -11.89 7.95 1.35
N PHE A 115 -11.57 6.74 1.85
CA PHE A 115 -12.55 5.67 1.86
C PHE A 115 -13.47 5.88 3.07
N PRO A 116 -14.80 5.72 2.91
CA PRO A 116 -15.77 5.97 3.98
C PRO A 116 -15.75 4.90 5.08
N PHE A 117 -14.74 4.03 5.11
CA PHE A 117 -14.67 2.96 6.09
C PHE A 117 -13.79 3.35 7.28
N SER A 118 -14.26 2.97 8.47
CA SER A 118 -13.51 3.04 9.71
C SER A 118 -13.39 1.64 10.29
N LEU A 119 -12.20 1.28 10.76
CA LEU A 119 -12.05 0.11 11.62
C LEU A 119 -12.73 0.36 12.96
N ASP A 120 -13.39 -0.67 13.50
CA ASP A 120 -13.81 -0.66 14.90
C ASP A 120 -12.61 -0.56 15.83
N THR A 121 -12.83 0.00 17.01
CA THR A 121 -11.74 0.11 17.99
C THR A 121 -11.41 -1.25 18.58
N LEU A 122 -10.14 -1.47 18.96
CA LEU A 122 -9.69 -2.70 19.64
C LEU A 122 -10.53 -3.07 20.88
N LYS A 123 -11.24 -2.11 21.48
CA LYS A 123 -12.13 -2.33 22.63
C LYS A 123 -13.38 -3.15 22.27
N GLU A 124 -13.77 -3.16 21.00
CA GLU A 124 -14.93 -3.91 20.52
C GLU A 124 -14.57 -5.37 20.24
N VAL A 125 -13.30 -5.68 19.96
CA VAL A 125 -12.83 -7.04 19.64
C VAL A 125 -13.23 -8.07 20.71
N PRO A 126 -13.07 -7.84 22.03
CA PRO A 126 -13.52 -8.81 23.04
C PRO A 126 -15.03 -9.06 23.07
N ARG A 127 -15.85 -8.13 22.55
CA ARG A 127 -17.32 -8.30 22.49
C ARG A 127 -17.75 -9.24 21.36
N LEU A 128 -16.88 -9.44 20.38
CA LEU A 128 -17.12 -10.31 19.23
C LEU A 128 -16.76 -11.77 19.51
N ILE A 129 -16.18 -12.06 20.67
CA ILE A 129 -15.60 -13.36 20.97
C ILE A 129 -16.36 -13.97 22.14
N GLU A 130 -16.84 -15.19 21.95
CA GLU A 130 -17.55 -15.91 23.00
C GLU A 130 -16.63 -16.16 24.19
N LYS A 131 -17.22 -16.06 25.38
CA LYS A 131 -16.52 -16.32 26.64
C LYS A 131 -15.92 -17.73 26.60
N ASP A 132 -14.67 -17.85 27.06
CA ASP A 132 -13.92 -19.11 27.15
C ASP A 132 -13.50 -19.71 25.79
N SER A 133 -13.59 -18.92 24.70
CA SER A 133 -13.03 -19.30 23.38
C SER A 133 -11.51 -19.24 23.36
N PHE A 134 -10.90 -20.10 22.54
CA PHE A 134 -9.46 -20.07 22.23
C PHE A 134 -9.19 -19.15 21.04
N MET A 135 -8.12 -18.35 21.12
CA MET A 135 -7.65 -17.51 20.02
C MET A 135 -6.21 -17.84 19.68
N ALA A 136 -5.88 -17.85 18.39
CA ALA A 136 -4.52 -17.89 17.90
C ALA A 136 -4.19 -16.56 17.19
N PRO A 137 -3.21 -15.78 17.67
CA PRO A 137 -2.78 -14.59 16.95
C PRO A 137 -2.01 -15.00 15.69
N LEU A 138 -2.34 -14.36 14.56
CA LEU A 138 -1.57 -14.43 13.32
C LEU A 138 -1.12 -13.02 12.99
N ASP A 139 0.19 -12.81 12.95
CA ASP A 139 0.81 -11.56 12.54
C ASP A 139 1.44 -11.79 11.16
N ASP A 140 0.95 -11.07 10.15
CA ASP A 140 1.53 -11.14 8.81
C ASP A 140 2.67 -10.12 8.71
N LYS A 141 3.90 -10.64 8.62
CA LYS A 141 5.08 -9.81 8.48
C LYS A 141 5.12 -9.28 7.04
N SER A 142 4.91 -7.97 6.93
CA SER A 142 4.98 -7.24 5.65
C SER A 142 3.83 -7.53 4.69
N GLY A 143 2.60 -7.75 5.17
CA GLY A 143 1.46 -8.05 4.29
C GLY A 143 1.21 -7.03 3.17
N TYR A 144 1.58 -5.76 3.33
CA TYR A 144 1.50 -4.76 2.25
C TYR A 144 2.40 -5.10 1.05
N ASP A 145 3.57 -5.71 1.31
CA ASP A 145 4.52 -6.11 0.28
C ASP A 145 3.99 -7.28 -0.57
N LEU A 146 2.77 -7.78 -0.31
CA LEU A 146 2.11 -8.81 -1.13
C LEU A 146 1.14 -8.22 -2.17
N ILE A 147 0.77 -6.95 -2.06
CA ILE A 147 -0.19 -6.35 -2.98
C ILE A 147 0.54 -5.83 -4.21
N LEU A 148 0.22 -6.41 -5.37
CA LEU A 148 0.74 -5.95 -6.65
C LEU A 148 0.11 -4.62 -7.06
N LEU A 149 0.94 -3.70 -7.55
CA LEU A 149 0.50 -2.48 -8.20
C LEU A 149 0.37 -2.72 -9.70
N ASN A 150 -0.77 -2.32 -10.26
CA ASN A 150 -1.01 -2.41 -11.69
C ASN A 150 0.10 -1.68 -12.47
N PRO A 151 0.64 -2.22 -13.58
CA PRO A 151 1.71 -1.58 -14.34
C PRO A 151 1.44 -0.12 -14.72
N ASN A 152 0.19 0.22 -15.02
CA ASN A 152 -0.22 1.58 -15.37
C ASN A 152 -0.13 2.57 -14.20
N SER A 153 -0.13 2.07 -12.97
CA SER A 153 -0.11 2.84 -11.73
C SER A 153 1.31 3.06 -11.18
N ARG A 154 2.29 2.24 -11.58
CA ARG A 154 3.67 2.29 -11.07
C ARG A 154 4.37 3.62 -11.30
N GLN A 155 4.00 4.32 -12.38
CA GLN A 155 4.55 5.64 -12.72
C GLN A 155 4.29 6.73 -11.66
N TYR A 156 3.29 6.55 -10.79
CA TYR A 156 2.99 7.48 -9.69
C TYR A 156 3.82 7.24 -8.43
N PHE A 157 4.60 6.15 -8.40
CA PHE A 157 5.43 5.75 -7.26
C PHE A 157 6.89 5.59 -7.68
N GLY A 158 7.41 6.60 -8.37
CA GLY A 158 8.80 6.65 -8.77
C GLY A 158 9.71 7.09 -7.64
N ILE A 159 10.93 6.54 -7.65
CA ILE A 159 12.00 6.82 -6.71
C ILE A 159 13.25 7.17 -7.52
N GLN A 160 14.00 8.19 -7.07
CA GLN A 160 15.33 8.48 -7.58
C GLN A 160 16.37 8.29 -6.48
N PHE A 161 17.35 7.42 -6.72
CA PHE A 161 18.48 7.21 -5.80
C PHE A 161 19.75 6.85 -6.56
N ALA A 162 20.89 7.39 -6.14
CA ALA A 162 22.21 7.10 -6.70
C ALA A 162 22.30 7.18 -8.26
N GLY A 163 21.56 8.10 -8.88
CA GLY A 163 21.56 8.28 -10.34
C GLY A 163 20.67 7.31 -11.12
N TRP A 164 19.80 6.57 -10.45
CA TRP A 164 18.85 5.64 -11.06
C TRP A 164 17.40 6.03 -10.76
N TYR A 165 16.53 5.85 -11.76
CA TYR A 165 15.09 5.87 -11.59
C TYR A 165 14.55 4.47 -11.38
N MET A 166 13.67 4.33 -10.41
CA MET A 166 13.03 3.08 -10.03
C MET A 166 11.53 3.34 -9.81
N VAL A 167 10.71 2.30 -9.92
CA VAL A 167 9.28 2.36 -9.60
C VAL A 167 8.90 1.21 -8.70
N LEU A 168 7.98 1.47 -7.77
CA LEU A 168 7.40 0.42 -6.94
C LEU A 168 6.55 -0.52 -7.78
N THR A 169 6.78 -1.82 -7.61
CA THR A 169 5.96 -2.91 -8.16
C THR A 169 4.88 -3.34 -7.18
N LEU A 170 5.21 -3.27 -5.89
CA LEU A 170 4.36 -3.67 -4.79
C LEU A 170 3.90 -2.44 -4.01
N PHE A 171 2.75 -2.57 -3.37
CA PHE A 171 2.14 -1.52 -2.60
C PHE A 171 2.94 -1.27 -1.30
N LEU A 172 3.60 -0.12 -1.18
CA LEU A 172 4.16 0.31 0.11
C LEU A 172 3.14 1.19 0.81
N SER A 173 3.04 1.01 2.12
CA SER A 173 2.15 1.74 3.04
C SER A 173 1.88 3.22 2.66
N ALA A 174 0.85 3.46 1.85
CA ALA A 174 0.17 4.75 1.79
C ALA A 174 -0.87 4.78 2.92
N SER A 175 -0.82 5.79 3.78
CA SER A 175 -1.73 5.93 4.92
C SER A 175 -3.23 5.90 4.55
N LYS A 176 -3.57 6.21 3.30
CA LYS A 176 -4.95 6.17 2.77
C LYS A 176 -5.32 4.90 2.02
N LEU A 177 -4.35 4.04 1.70
CA LEU A 177 -4.53 2.82 0.90
C LEU A 177 -4.24 1.54 1.70
N VAL A 178 -3.82 1.67 2.96
CA VAL A 178 -3.93 0.62 4.01
C VAL A 178 -5.32 -0.04 4.01
N LEU A 179 -6.30 0.75 3.63
CA LEU A 179 -7.70 0.41 3.49
C LEU A 179 -7.92 -0.73 2.46
N ILE A 180 -7.18 -0.74 1.35
CA ILE A 180 -7.21 -1.81 0.34
C ILE A 180 -6.63 -3.12 0.88
N PHE A 181 -5.55 -3.05 1.65
CA PHE A 181 -4.95 -4.22 2.29
C PHE A 181 -5.88 -4.87 3.31
N ILE A 182 -6.54 -4.06 4.14
CA ILE A 182 -7.55 -4.54 5.08
C ILE A 182 -8.69 -5.23 4.33
N THR A 183 -9.20 -4.64 3.25
CA THR A 183 -10.23 -5.24 2.39
C THR A 183 -9.81 -6.63 1.90
N LEU A 184 -8.59 -6.77 1.39
CA LEU A 184 -8.05 -8.05 0.90
C LEU A 184 -7.89 -9.07 2.04
N LEU A 185 -7.42 -8.64 3.21
CA LEU A 185 -7.14 -9.51 4.34
C LEU A 185 -8.44 -10.02 5.00
N VAL A 186 -9.46 -9.17 5.11
CA VAL A 186 -10.82 -9.55 5.55
C VAL A 186 -11.42 -10.57 4.58
N TRP A 187 -11.26 -10.37 3.28
CA TRP A 187 -11.71 -11.33 2.27
C TRP A 187 -10.98 -12.67 2.38
N PHE A 188 -9.66 -12.67 2.54
CA PHE A 188 -8.88 -13.89 2.69
C PHE A 188 -9.29 -14.69 3.93
N GLN A 189 -9.46 -14.02 5.08
CA GLN A 189 -9.91 -14.66 6.32
C GLN A 189 -11.30 -15.29 6.17
N LEU A 190 -12.23 -14.61 5.48
CA LEU A 190 -13.63 -15.07 5.41
C LEU A 190 -13.88 -16.08 4.30
N ALA A 191 -13.17 -15.98 3.17
CA ALA A 191 -13.31 -16.91 2.04
C ALA A 191 -12.54 -18.21 2.22
N ILE A 192 -11.43 -18.20 2.97
CA ILE A 192 -10.54 -19.38 3.10
C ILE A 192 -10.55 -19.93 4.52
N VAL A 193 -10.37 -19.10 5.54
CA VAL A 193 -10.22 -19.60 6.93
C VAL A 193 -11.54 -20.07 7.50
N THR A 194 -12.65 -19.35 7.28
CA THR A 194 -13.96 -19.74 7.84
C THR A 194 -14.46 -21.10 7.34
N PRO A 195 -14.40 -21.42 6.02
CA PRO A 195 -14.79 -22.74 5.53
C PRO A 195 -13.83 -23.86 5.96
N LEU A 196 -12.51 -23.61 6.02
CA LEU A 196 -11.52 -24.59 6.45
C LEU A 196 -11.64 -24.95 7.94
N VAL A 197 -11.87 -23.97 8.81
CA VAL A 197 -12.14 -24.21 10.23
C VAL A 197 -13.46 -24.98 10.39
N TYR A 198 -14.49 -24.64 9.62
CA TYR A 198 -15.75 -25.38 9.65
C TYR A 198 -15.57 -26.86 9.24
N LEU A 199 -14.74 -27.13 8.23
CA LEU A 199 -14.42 -28.49 7.78
C LEU A 199 -13.55 -29.27 8.76
N LEU A 200 -12.63 -28.61 9.49
CA LEU A 200 -11.72 -29.26 10.44
C LEU A 200 -12.36 -29.54 11.81
N TYR A 201 -13.41 -28.81 12.19
CA TYR A 201 -14.08 -28.95 13.49
C TYR A 201 -15.50 -29.56 13.42
N CYS A 202 -16.06 -29.79 12.22
CA CYS A 202 -17.34 -30.48 12.03
C CYS A 202 -17.22 -31.92 11.49
N THR A 203 -16.02 -32.51 11.52
CA THR A 203 -15.77 -33.95 11.30
C THR A 203 -15.28 -34.60 12.59
#